data_AF-A0A7C4KWP8-F1
#
_entry.id   AF-A0A7C4KWP8-F1
#
_cell.length_a   1.000
_cell.length_b   1.000
_cell.length_c   1.000
_cell.angle_alpha   90.00
_cell.angle_beta   90.00
_cell.angle_gamma   90.00
#
_symmetry.space_group_name_H-M   'P 1'
#
loop_
_entity.id
_entity.type
_entity.pdbx_description
1 polymer ?
#
loop_
_entity_poly.entity_id
_entity_poly.type
_entity_poly.pdbx_seq_one_letter_code
_entity_poly.pdbx_strand_id
1 'polypeptide(L)'
;MKKTTIIFSLLAFIFYFASLTFAQTTTSATSTVISLPQTKQSIRERIHSKLRSRIHNKSKKIISSYKECLNLEMQKLTKEMQLKKRTALNEFKAAVKNATSTQAKREARKNYVNVLREINKWFVNAVKEAKEKCKTNTSTTSTSTTSSEISTSTTATSTQE
;
A
#
# COMPACT_ATOMS: atom_id res chain seq x y z
N MET A 1 -4.49 -2.83 -44.53
CA MET A 1 -5.52 -2.45 -43.53
C MET A 1 -5.69 -3.59 -42.52
N LYS A 2 -4.98 -3.54 -41.37
CA LYS A 2 -5.03 -4.59 -40.32
C LYS A 2 -4.80 -4.03 -38.89
N LYS A 3 -5.11 -2.75 -38.66
CA LYS A 3 -4.90 -2.09 -37.35
C LYS A 3 -6.19 -1.92 -36.53
N THR A 4 -7.34 -1.95 -37.17
CA THR A 4 -8.65 -1.76 -36.53
C THR A 4 -9.16 -3.00 -35.78
N THR A 5 -8.74 -4.21 -36.18
CA THR A 5 -9.23 -5.46 -35.57
C THR A 5 -8.64 -5.74 -34.18
N ILE A 6 -7.44 -5.23 -33.89
CA ILE A 6 -6.74 -5.48 -32.60
C ILE A 6 -7.37 -4.65 -31.47
N ILE A 7 -7.90 -3.46 -31.78
CA ILE A 7 -8.49 -2.55 -30.79
C ILE A 7 -9.84 -3.09 -30.29
N PHE A 8 -10.64 -3.69 -31.18
CA PHE A 8 -11.90 -4.33 -30.80
C PHE A 8 -11.71 -5.53 -29.86
N SER A 9 -10.64 -6.31 -30.07
CA SER A 9 -10.33 -7.46 -29.21
C SER A 9 -9.89 -7.06 -27.80
N LEU A 10 -9.26 -5.89 -27.64
CA LEU A 10 -8.81 -5.41 -26.33
C LEU A 10 -9.96 -4.86 -25.48
N LEU A 11 -10.96 -4.23 -26.12
CA LEU A 11 -12.14 -3.69 -25.44
C LEU A 11 -13.07 -4.78 -24.93
N ALA A 12 -13.21 -5.90 -25.67
CA ALA A 12 -14.03 -7.04 -25.23
C ALA A 12 -13.47 -7.72 -23.96
N PHE A 13 -12.15 -7.75 -23.78
CA PHE A 13 -11.52 -8.35 -22.61
C PHE A 13 -11.76 -7.56 -21.32
N ILE A 14 -11.88 -6.23 -21.43
CA ILE A 14 -12.12 -5.34 -20.29
C ILE A 14 -13.58 -5.45 -19.80
N PHE A 15 -14.54 -5.62 -20.71
CA PHE A 15 -15.95 -5.84 -20.34
C PHE A 15 -16.20 -7.22 -19.70
N TYR A 16 -15.40 -8.24 -20.06
CA TYR A 16 -15.52 -9.57 -19.48
C TYR A 16 -15.10 -9.60 -17.99
N PHE A 17 -14.07 -8.85 -17.61
CA PHE A 17 -13.62 -8.78 -16.21
C PHE A 17 -14.53 -7.96 -15.29
N ALA A 18 -15.38 -7.08 -15.84
CA ALA A 18 -16.32 -6.28 -15.06
C ALA A 18 -17.57 -7.05 -14.60
N SER A 19 -17.81 -8.27 -15.11
CA SER A 19 -19.03 -9.04 -14.84
C SER A 19 -18.90 -10.09 -13.72
N LEU A 20 -17.73 -10.18 -13.06
CA LEU A 20 -17.44 -11.19 -12.03
C LEU A 20 -17.62 -10.66 -10.60
N THR A 21 -18.73 -9.99 -10.32
CA THR A 21 -19.09 -9.64 -8.94
C THR A 21 -20.52 -10.07 -8.60
N PHE A 22 -20.61 -10.75 -7.45
CA PHE A 22 -21.80 -11.13 -6.69
C PHE A 22 -22.59 -12.38 -7.14
N ALA A 23 -22.16 -13.54 -6.62
CA ALA A 23 -23.08 -14.62 -6.27
C ALA A 23 -23.13 -14.72 -4.73
N GLN A 24 -24.22 -14.21 -4.14
CA GLN A 24 -24.61 -14.45 -2.76
C GLN A 24 -25.33 -15.80 -2.69
N THR A 25 -24.76 -16.77 -1.99
CA THR A 25 -25.47 -17.98 -1.56
C THR A 25 -26.17 -17.70 -0.24
N THR A 26 -27.48 -17.51 -0.29
CA THR A 26 -28.37 -17.61 0.87
C THR A 26 -28.89 -19.04 0.97
N THR A 27 -28.41 -19.79 1.96
CA THR A 27 -29.02 -21.08 2.32
C THR A 27 -30.03 -20.85 3.43
N SER A 28 -31.27 -21.25 3.15
CA SER A 28 -32.37 -21.29 4.11
C SER A 28 -32.20 -22.49 5.04
N ALA A 29 -32.24 -22.26 6.35
CA ALA A 29 -32.39 -23.32 7.34
C ALA A 29 -33.45 -22.90 8.35
N THR A 30 -34.66 -23.42 8.11
CA THR A 30 -35.74 -23.57 9.08
C THR A 30 -35.24 -24.35 10.29
N SER A 31 -35.44 -23.83 11.50
CA SER A 31 -35.67 -24.65 12.70
C SER A 31 -36.28 -23.82 13.83
N THR A 32 -37.56 -24.10 14.06
CA THR A 32 -38.19 -24.37 15.36
C THR A 32 -38.12 -23.30 16.45
N VAL A 33 -39.27 -22.64 16.61
CA VAL A 33 -39.69 -21.85 17.76
C VAL A 33 -39.76 -22.74 19.00
N ILE A 34 -38.99 -22.40 20.03
CA ILE A 34 -39.28 -22.76 21.42
C ILE A 34 -39.19 -21.47 22.25
N SER A 35 -40.33 -21.05 22.76
CA SER A 35 -40.56 -19.87 23.58
C SER A 35 -40.30 -20.14 25.06
N LEU A 36 -39.44 -19.37 25.74
CA LEU A 36 -39.51 -19.03 27.18
C LEU A 36 -38.44 -17.98 27.57
N PRO A 37 -38.59 -17.30 28.72
CA PRO A 37 -39.17 -15.98 28.89
C PRO A 37 -38.17 -14.81 28.76
N GLN A 38 -38.69 -13.67 28.31
CA GLN A 38 -38.03 -12.37 28.31
C GLN A 38 -37.77 -11.87 29.73
N THR A 39 -36.53 -11.49 30.04
CA THR A 39 -36.14 -10.21 30.67
C THR A 39 -34.65 -10.23 31.03
N LYS A 40 -33.79 -9.69 30.14
CA LYS A 40 -32.42 -9.14 30.38
C LYS A 40 -31.55 -8.98 29.11
N GLN A 41 -32.12 -9.02 27.90
CA GLN A 41 -31.35 -9.07 26.65
C GLN A 41 -31.04 -7.70 26.00
N SER A 42 -31.72 -6.62 26.42
CA SER A 42 -31.64 -5.31 25.74
C SER A 42 -30.31 -4.56 25.92
N ILE A 43 -29.57 -4.81 27.01
CA ILE A 43 -28.30 -4.09 27.27
C ILE A 43 -27.11 -4.75 26.57
N ARG A 44 -27.09 -6.09 26.47
CA ARG A 44 -25.95 -6.85 25.92
C ARG A 44 -25.81 -6.68 24.39
N GLU A 45 -26.92 -6.69 23.64
CA GLU A 45 -26.89 -6.47 22.18
C GLU A 45 -26.54 -5.03 21.78
N ARG A 46 -26.96 -4.05 22.59
CA ARG A 46 -26.66 -2.64 22.36
C ARG A 46 -25.19 -2.32 22.61
N ILE A 47 -24.51 -3.05 23.50
CA ILE A 47 -23.05 -2.91 23.73
C ILE A 47 -22.25 -3.62 22.62
N HIS A 48 -22.64 -4.83 22.20
CA HIS A 48 -21.93 -5.55 21.15
C HIS A 48 -22.01 -4.86 19.77
N SER A 49 -23.14 -4.23 19.43
CA SER A 49 -23.29 -3.47 18.19
C SER A 49 -22.47 -2.16 18.18
N LYS A 50 -22.41 -1.43 19.31
CA LYS A 50 -21.58 -0.21 19.48
C LYS A 50 -20.08 -0.52 19.50
N LEU A 51 -19.68 -1.65 20.09
CA LEU A 51 -18.29 -2.10 20.08
C LEU A 51 -17.86 -2.55 18.67
N ARG A 52 -18.72 -3.32 17.98
CA ARG A 52 -18.48 -3.74 16.59
C ARG A 52 -18.39 -2.54 15.63
N SER A 53 -19.25 -1.52 15.78
CA SER A 53 -19.19 -0.31 14.94
C SER A 53 -17.94 0.54 15.18
N ARG A 54 -17.47 0.67 16.43
CA ARG A 54 -16.21 1.37 16.76
C ARG A 54 -14.99 0.65 16.20
N ILE A 55 -14.97 -0.69 16.25
CA ILE A 55 -13.89 -1.49 15.67
C ILE A 55 -13.84 -1.31 14.15
N HIS A 56 -14.99 -1.38 13.46
CA HIS A 56 -15.05 -1.17 12.01
C HIS A 56 -14.65 0.25 11.58
N ASN A 57 -14.98 1.27 12.38
CA ASN A 57 -14.62 2.65 12.03
C ASN A 57 -13.12 2.92 12.27
N LYS A 58 -12.54 2.37 13.35
CA LYS A 58 -11.09 2.44 13.62
C LYS A 58 -10.28 1.69 12.55
N SER A 59 -10.72 0.50 12.15
CA SER A 59 -10.06 -0.25 11.07
C SER A 59 -10.16 0.45 9.72
N LYS A 60 -11.31 1.07 9.40
CA LYS A 60 -11.50 1.83 8.15
C LYS A 60 -10.54 3.03 8.05
N LYS A 61 -10.33 3.75 9.16
CA LYS A 61 -9.39 4.89 9.25
C LYS A 61 -7.92 4.47 9.12
N ILE A 62 -7.54 3.34 9.72
CA ILE A 62 -6.17 2.79 9.59
C ILE A 62 -5.90 2.37 8.15
N ILE A 63 -6.86 1.71 7.50
CA ILE A 63 -6.74 1.27 6.10
C ILE A 63 -6.65 2.48 5.16
N SER A 64 -7.41 3.56 5.40
CA SER A 64 -7.34 4.76 4.55
C SER A 64 -6.00 5.47 4.67
N SER A 65 -5.47 5.63 5.89
CA SER A 65 -4.18 6.26 6.13
C SER A 65 -3.01 5.45 5.53
N TYR A 66 -3.06 4.12 5.60
CA TYR A 66 -2.05 3.27 4.97
C TYR A 66 -2.05 3.42 3.44
N LYS A 67 -3.24 3.43 2.82
CA LYS A 67 -3.38 3.60 1.37
C LYS A 67 -2.84 4.95 0.90
N GLU A 68 -3.12 6.01 1.65
CA GLU A 68 -2.64 7.35 1.33
C GLU A 68 -1.12 7.46 1.42
N CYS A 69 -0.52 6.94 2.51
CA CYS A 69 0.93 6.85 2.65
C CYS A 69 1.57 6.08 1.48
N LEU A 70 1.04 4.89 1.19
CA LEU A 70 1.59 4.04 0.13
C LEU A 70 1.46 4.71 -1.24
N ASN A 71 0.35 5.39 -1.52
CA ASN A 71 0.16 6.09 -2.79
C ASN A 71 1.20 7.21 -2.99
N LEU A 72 1.46 8.02 -1.96
CA LEU A 72 2.47 9.09 -2.01
C LEU A 72 3.87 8.52 -2.25
N GLU A 73 4.26 7.48 -1.50
CA GLU A 73 5.57 6.82 -1.68
C GLU A 73 5.70 6.17 -3.07
N MET A 74 4.66 5.49 -3.55
CA MET A 74 4.67 4.86 -4.87
C MET A 74 4.80 5.91 -5.99
N GLN A 75 4.15 7.06 -5.88
CA GLN A 75 4.31 8.16 -6.84
C GLN A 75 5.75 8.69 -6.86
N LYS A 76 6.35 8.90 -5.68
CA LYS A 76 7.74 9.36 -5.55
C LYS A 76 8.72 8.34 -6.16
N LEU A 77 8.59 7.07 -5.79
CA LEU A 77 9.44 5.99 -6.31
C LEU A 77 9.30 5.82 -7.81
N THR A 78 8.08 5.98 -8.35
CA THR A 78 7.85 5.90 -9.80
C THR A 78 8.56 7.03 -10.54
N LYS A 79 8.49 8.27 -10.03
CA LYS A 79 9.21 9.41 -10.61
C LYS A 79 10.73 9.18 -10.56
N GLU A 80 11.25 8.70 -9.44
CA GLU A 80 12.69 8.41 -9.30
C GLU A 80 13.14 7.29 -10.24
N MET A 81 12.35 6.22 -10.37
CA MET A 81 12.62 5.13 -11.32
C MET A 81 12.66 5.65 -12.76
N GLN A 82 11.70 6.47 -13.16
CA GLN A 82 11.65 7.09 -14.49
C GLN A 82 12.87 7.98 -14.73
N LEU A 83 13.27 8.77 -13.74
CA LEU A 83 14.46 9.60 -13.82
C LEU A 83 15.72 8.75 -14.02
N LYS A 84 15.93 7.72 -13.18
CA LYS A 84 17.07 6.79 -13.31
C LYS A 84 17.11 6.11 -14.68
N LYS A 85 15.97 5.66 -15.20
CA LYS A 85 15.87 5.08 -16.55
C LYS A 85 16.22 6.09 -17.65
N ARG A 86 15.76 7.33 -17.54
CA ARG A 86 16.08 8.40 -18.49
C ARG A 86 17.58 8.72 -18.47
N THR A 87 18.19 8.82 -17.29
CA THR A 87 19.62 9.05 -17.13
C THR A 87 20.42 7.91 -17.76
N ALA A 88 20.10 6.65 -17.42
CA ALA A 88 20.75 5.48 -18.01
C ALA A 88 20.62 5.43 -19.53
N LEU A 89 19.48 5.85 -20.09
CA LEU A 89 19.29 5.93 -21.54
C LEU A 89 20.18 7.01 -22.17
N ASN A 90 20.32 8.16 -21.53
CA ASN A 90 21.19 9.24 -22.02
C ASN A 90 22.66 8.83 -22.00
N GLU A 91 23.11 8.19 -20.91
CA GLU A 91 24.45 7.62 -20.80
C GLU A 91 24.71 6.56 -21.87
N PHE A 92 23.75 5.66 -22.10
CA PHE A 92 23.84 4.67 -23.17
C PHE A 92 23.96 5.32 -24.55
N LYS A 93 23.14 6.33 -24.84
CA LYS A 93 23.22 7.07 -26.12
C LYS A 93 24.58 7.73 -26.30
N ALA A 94 25.13 8.34 -25.25
CA ALA A 94 26.47 8.93 -25.27
C ALA A 94 27.55 7.86 -25.50
N ALA A 95 27.48 6.74 -24.78
CA ALA A 95 28.42 5.62 -24.93
C ALA A 95 28.40 5.04 -26.36
N VAL A 96 27.21 4.87 -26.95
CA VAL A 96 27.08 4.38 -28.35
C VAL A 96 27.58 5.41 -29.37
N LYS A 97 27.35 6.71 -29.13
CA LYS A 97 27.84 7.78 -30.00
C LYS A 97 29.37 7.86 -30.00
N ASN A 98 29.99 7.66 -28.84
CA ASN A 98 31.44 7.72 -28.67
C ASN A 98 32.16 6.40 -29.00
N ALA A 99 31.42 5.30 -29.18
CA ALA A 99 31.99 4.00 -29.49
C ALA A 99 32.54 3.95 -30.92
N THR A 100 33.86 3.77 -31.04
CA THR A 100 34.59 3.68 -32.31
C THR A 100 34.53 2.30 -32.97
N SER A 101 34.09 1.26 -32.25
CA SER A 101 34.02 -0.12 -32.75
C SER A 101 32.67 -0.79 -32.49
N THR A 102 32.36 -1.81 -33.29
CA THR A 102 31.17 -2.65 -33.09
C THR A 102 31.19 -3.36 -31.73
N GLN A 103 32.39 -3.77 -31.28
CA GLN A 103 32.56 -4.41 -29.98
C GLN A 103 32.23 -3.45 -28.83
N ALA A 104 32.73 -2.21 -28.88
CA ALA A 104 32.40 -1.18 -27.90
C ALA A 104 30.89 -0.87 -27.87
N LYS A 105 30.22 -0.85 -29.03
CA LYS A 105 28.75 -0.71 -29.09
C LYS A 105 28.01 -1.89 -28.44
N ARG A 106 28.52 -3.13 -28.59
CA ARG A 106 27.95 -4.32 -27.94
C ARG A 106 28.13 -4.25 -26.42
N GLU A 107 29.28 -3.82 -25.95
CA GLU A 107 29.56 -3.62 -24.52
C GLU A 107 28.67 -2.54 -23.91
N ALA A 108 28.51 -1.39 -24.59
CA ALA A 108 27.58 -0.35 -24.16
C ALA A 108 26.14 -0.87 -24.01
N ARG A 109 25.68 -1.74 -24.93
CA ARG A 109 24.36 -2.39 -24.83
C ARG A 109 24.27 -3.34 -23.65
N LYS A 110 25.28 -4.18 -23.43
CA LYS A 110 25.33 -5.09 -22.27
C LYS A 110 25.29 -4.31 -20.96
N ASN A 111 26.08 -3.24 -20.86
CA ASN A 111 26.09 -2.37 -19.69
C ASN A 111 24.72 -1.73 -19.45
N TYR A 112 24.10 -1.17 -20.49
CA TYR A 112 22.77 -0.58 -20.39
C TYR A 112 21.71 -1.57 -19.87
N VAL A 113 21.70 -2.81 -20.39
CA VAL A 113 20.80 -3.86 -19.90
C VAL A 113 21.08 -4.19 -18.44
N ASN A 114 22.34 -4.25 -18.03
CA ASN A 114 22.70 -4.48 -16.63
C ASN A 114 22.22 -3.34 -15.72
N VAL A 115 22.43 -2.09 -16.11
CA VAL A 115 21.95 -0.92 -15.37
C VAL A 115 20.43 -0.94 -15.23
N LEU A 116 19.68 -1.29 -16.29
CA LEU A 116 18.22 -1.42 -16.20
C LEU A 116 17.78 -2.52 -15.22
N ARG A 117 18.52 -3.63 -15.15
CA ARG A 117 18.27 -4.70 -14.19
C ARG A 117 18.48 -4.20 -12.76
N GLU A 118 19.57 -3.48 -12.50
CA GLU A 118 19.85 -2.91 -11.17
C GLU A 118 18.81 -1.87 -10.77
N ILE A 119 18.37 -1.00 -11.69
CA ILE A 119 17.28 -0.04 -11.43
C ILE A 119 15.99 -0.78 -11.04
N ASN A 120 15.64 -1.87 -11.74
CA ASN A 120 14.45 -2.66 -11.40
C ASN A 120 14.60 -3.34 -10.03
N LYS A 121 15.75 -3.94 -9.73
CA LYS A 121 16.03 -4.57 -8.43
C LYS A 121 15.91 -3.56 -7.30
N TRP A 122 16.52 -2.39 -7.47
CA TRP A 122 16.39 -1.26 -6.54
C TRP A 122 14.92 -0.87 -6.33
N PHE A 123 14.14 -0.72 -7.40
CA PHE A 123 12.74 -0.31 -7.30
C PHE A 123 11.90 -1.32 -6.50
N VAL A 124 12.09 -2.62 -6.74
CA VAL A 124 11.40 -3.67 -5.98
C VAL A 124 11.73 -3.59 -4.49
N ASN A 125 13.00 -3.41 -4.14
CA ASN A 125 13.43 -3.26 -2.74
C ASN A 125 12.86 -1.99 -2.11
N ALA A 126 12.91 -0.86 -2.81
CA ALA A 126 12.38 0.41 -2.33
C ALA A 126 10.86 0.35 -2.10
N VAL A 127 10.12 -0.36 -2.95
CA VAL A 127 8.68 -0.60 -2.75
C VAL A 127 8.43 -1.44 -1.50
N LYS A 128 9.25 -2.46 -1.24
CA LYS A 128 9.15 -3.27 -0.02
C LYS A 128 9.39 -2.41 1.22
N GLU A 129 10.43 -1.58 1.21
CA GLU A 129 10.73 -0.65 2.30
C GLU A 129 9.60 0.37 2.52
N ALA A 130 9.04 0.93 1.45
CA ALA A 130 7.92 1.86 1.54
C ALA A 130 6.68 1.21 2.19
N LYS A 131 6.39 -0.06 1.85
CA LYS A 131 5.29 -0.81 2.48
C LYS A 131 5.50 -0.99 3.98
N GLU A 132 6.72 -1.34 4.41
CA GLU A 132 7.03 -1.48 5.83
C GLU A 132 6.95 -0.13 6.56
N LYS A 133 7.50 0.95 5.97
CA LYS A 133 7.41 2.32 6.53
C LYS A 133 5.96 2.79 6.71
N CYS A 134 5.09 2.55 5.73
CA CYS A 134 3.68 2.92 5.84
C CYS A 134 2.91 2.04 6.84
N LYS A 135 3.34 0.79 7.04
CA LYS A 135 2.75 -0.11 8.03
C LYS A 135 3.10 0.31 9.45
N THR A 136 4.34 0.71 9.71
CA THR A 136 4.76 1.19 11.04
C THR A 136 4.05 2.48 11.41
N ASN A 137 4.01 3.47 10.51
CA ASN A 137 3.40 4.79 10.76
C ASN A 137 1.90 4.71 11.08
N THR A 138 1.19 3.72 10.54
CA THR A 138 -0.24 3.52 10.81
C THR A 138 -0.51 2.70 12.07
N SER A 139 0.49 1.95 12.55
CA SER A 139 0.43 1.19 13.79
C SER A 139 0.69 2.07 15.03
N THR A 140 1.61 3.04 14.94
CA THR A 140 1.99 3.89 16.09
C THR A 140 0.88 4.88 16.51
N THR A 141 -0.04 5.25 15.62
CA THR A 141 -1.17 6.13 15.96
C THR A 141 -2.27 5.42 16.77
N SER A 142 -2.18 4.11 17.01
CA SER A 142 -3.20 3.34 17.77
C SER A 142 -2.86 3.05 19.23
N THR A 143 -1.66 3.40 19.71
CA THR A 143 -1.16 3.07 21.07
C THR A 143 -0.87 4.32 21.91
N SER A 144 -1.75 5.32 21.87
CA SER A 144 -1.60 6.52 22.69
C SER A 144 -2.95 6.96 23.27
N THR A 145 -3.53 6.12 24.13
CA THR A 145 -4.49 6.55 25.14
C THR A 145 -4.46 5.54 26.28
N THR A 146 -4.34 6.03 27.53
CA THR A 146 -4.10 5.30 28.81
C THR A 146 -2.59 5.07 29.05
N SER A 147 -1.89 5.80 29.92
CA SER A 147 -2.28 6.20 31.29
C SER A 147 -1.87 7.62 31.68
N SER A 148 -2.77 8.27 32.42
CA SER A 148 -2.60 9.55 33.12
C SER A 148 -1.53 9.51 34.21
N GLU A 149 -0.86 10.65 34.35
CA GLU A 149 -0.58 11.39 35.59
C GLU A 149 -0.06 10.61 36.81
N ILE A 150 1.22 10.85 37.12
CA ILE A 150 1.60 11.31 38.46
C ILE A 150 2.50 12.53 38.28
N SER A 151 1.95 13.69 38.63
CA SER A 151 2.70 14.91 38.92
C SER A 151 3.11 14.88 40.39
N THR A 152 4.40 14.99 40.69
CA THR A 152 4.82 15.61 41.96
C THR A 152 6.15 16.34 41.79
N SER A 153 6.06 17.66 42.01
CA SER A 153 7.11 18.67 42.19
C SER A 153 8.03 18.38 43.40
N THR A 154 9.29 18.82 43.38
CA THR A 154 10.06 19.47 44.49
C THR A 154 11.44 19.89 43.90
N THR A 155 11.70 21.16 43.56
CA THR A 155 12.28 22.27 44.36
C THR A 155 13.80 22.14 44.70
N ALA A 156 14.58 23.02 44.05
CA ALA A 156 15.80 23.78 44.44
C ALA A 156 16.96 23.12 45.23
N THR A 157 18.21 23.43 44.82
CA THR A 157 19.06 24.46 45.46
C THR A 157 20.51 24.45 44.95
N SER A 158 21.04 25.66 44.71
CA SER A 158 22.42 26.16 44.76
C SER A 158 23.49 25.30 45.45
N THR A 159 24.74 25.31 44.97
CA THR A 159 25.91 25.97 45.62
C THR A 159 27.23 25.68 44.89
N GLN A 160 28.10 26.68 44.93
CA GLN A 160 29.48 26.81 44.44
C GLN A 160 30.43 25.70 44.93
N GLU A 161 31.38 25.29 44.09
CA GLU A 161 32.79 25.75 44.09
C GLU A 161 33.46 25.41 42.75
#